data_AF-A0AAI9IZM7-F1
#
_entry.id   AF-A0AAI9IZM7-F1
#
_cell.length_a   1.000
_cell.length_b   1.000
_cell.length_c   1.000
_cell.angle_alpha   90.00
_cell.angle_beta   90.00
_cell.angle_gamma   90.00
#
_symmetry.space_group_name_H-M   'P 1'
#
loop_
_entity.id
_entity.type
_entity.pdbx_description
1 polymer ?
#
loop_
_entity_poly.entity_id
_entity_poly.type
_entity_poly.pdbx_seq_one_letter_code
_entity_poly.pdbx_strand_id
1 'polypeptide(L)' 'MAQITPPVGFNLFVLAGMSGRELPYIARASLPMFILMIVAVLLLYYVPGIATWLPQHMTL' A
#
# COMPACT_ATOMS: atom_id res chain seq x y z
N MET A 1 -8.64 10.82 -18.11
CA MET A 1 -7.77 9.62 -18.20
C MET A 1 -6.71 9.67 -17.11
N ALA A 2 -7.17 9.65 -15.85
CA ALA A 2 -6.27 9.44 -14.72
C ALA A 2 -5.99 7.94 -14.65
N GLN A 3 -4.72 7.60 -14.51
CA GLN A 3 -4.17 6.28 -14.24
C GLN A 3 -4.66 5.77 -12.88
N ILE A 4 -5.97 5.51 -12.75
CA ILE A 4 -6.65 5.14 -11.49
C ILE A 4 -6.08 3.85 -10.89
N THR A 5 -5.39 3.06 -11.69
CA THR A 5 -4.37 2.06 -11.34
C THR A 5 -3.77 1.67 -12.68
N PRO A 6 -2.75 2.39 -13.15
CA PRO A 6 -1.40 2.03 -12.72
C PRO A 6 -0.63 3.30 -12.39
N PRO A 7 -0.03 3.47 -11.21
CA PRO A 7 1.40 3.30 -11.33
C PRO A 7 2.16 2.99 -10.03
N VAL A 8 1.97 1.79 -9.48
CA VAL A 8 3.09 1.20 -8.73
C VAL A 8 4.35 1.21 -9.64
N GLY A 9 4.15 0.95 -10.94
CA GLY A 9 5.15 1.12 -11.99
C GLY A 9 5.81 2.50 -12.04
N PHE A 10 5.08 3.61 -12.24
CA PHE A 10 5.67 4.97 -12.34
C PHE A 10 6.49 5.33 -11.10
N ASN A 11 6.01 5.03 -9.90
CA ASN A 11 6.78 5.31 -8.69
C ASN A 11 8.09 4.50 -8.67
N LEU A 12 8.04 3.23 -9.09
CA LEU A 12 9.24 2.39 -9.23
C LEU A 12 10.15 2.86 -10.39
N PHE A 13 9.61 3.37 -11.50
CA PHE A 13 10.37 3.91 -12.65
C PHE A 13 11.04 5.24 -12.32
N VAL A 14 10.35 6.14 -11.63
CA VAL A 14 10.90 7.41 -11.13
C VAL A 14 11.99 7.13 -10.11
N LEU A 15 11.74 6.20 -9.16
CA LEU A 15 12.78 5.75 -8.22
C LEU A 15 13.96 5.10 -8.93
N ALA A 16 13.74 4.26 -9.94
CA ALA A 16 14.81 3.66 -10.75
C ALA A 16 15.66 4.73 -11.46
N GLY A 17 15.00 5.74 -12.04
CA GLY A 17 15.67 6.87 -12.71
C GLY A 17 16.49 7.73 -11.76
N MET A 18 16.05 7.93 -10.51
CA MET A 18 16.78 8.72 -9.50
C MET A 18 17.86 7.92 -8.76
N SER A 19 17.63 6.63 -8.54
CA SER A 19 18.53 5.77 -7.73
C SER A 19 19.56 5.01 -8.56
N GLY A 20 19.42 4.96 -9.89
CA GLY A 20 20.30 4.21 -10.79
C GLY A 20 20.22 2.69 -10.61
N ARG A 21 19.21 2.19 -9.88
CA ARG A 21 18.99 0.76 -9.63
C ARG A 21 17.89 0.23 -10.53
N GLU A 22 18.02 -1.04 -10.91
CA GLU A 22 17.04 -1.70 -11.76
C GLU A 22 15.67 -1.86 -11.06
N LEU A 23 14.60 -1.82 -11.84
CA LEU A 23 13.22 -1.97 -11.34
C LEU A 23 13.00 -3.21 -10.46
N PRO A 24 13.50 -4.41 -10.80
CA PRO A 24 13.29 -5.60 -9.97
C PRO A 24 13.92 -5.46 -8.58
N TYR A 25 15.03 -4.73 -8.46
CA TYR A 25 15.67 -4.45 -7.19
C TYR A 25 14.77 -3.59 -6.30
N ILE A 26 14.23 -2.51 -6.86
CA ILE A 26 13.37 -1.56 -6.12
C ILE A 26 12.03 -2.21 -5.76
N ALA A 27 11.47 -3.00 -6.67
CA ALA A 27 10.26 -3.78 -6.42
C ALA A 27 10.46 -4.76 -5.25
N ARG A 28 11.57 -5.50 -5.23
CA ARG A 28 11.88 -6.44 -4.14
C ARG A 28 12.15 -5.72 -2.82
N ALA A 29 12.80 -4.56 -2.85
CA ALA A 29 13.01 -3.73 -1.67
C ALA A 29 11.70 -3.17 -1.09
N SER A 30 10.69 -2.96 -1.94
CA SER A 30 9.37 -2.43 -1.54
C SER A 30 8.41 -3.53 -1.07
N LEU A 31 8.73 -4.80 -1.38
CA LEU A 31 7.90 -5.97 -1.07
C LEU A 31 7.53 -6.12 0.43
N PRO A 32 8.43 -5.87 1.40
CA PRO A 32 8.07 -5.99 2.82
C PRO A 32 6.94 -5.04 3.24
N MET A 33 6.98 -3.80 2.75
CA MET A 33 5.93 -2.81 3.02
C MET A 33 4.61 -3.22 2.35
N PHE A 34 4.67 -3.80 1.16
CA PHE A 34 3.49 -4.32 0.48
C PHE A 34 2.84 -5.46 1.27
N ILE A 35 3.64 -6.38 1.83
CA ILE A 35 3.15 -7.47 2.69
C ILE A 35 2.47 -6.90 3.94
N LEU A 36 3.06 -5.89 4.59
CA LEU A 36 2.43 -5.22 5.73
C LEU A 36 1.06 -4.62 5.37
N MET A 37 0.95 -4.07 4.17
CA MET A 37 -0.32 -3.54 3.65
C MET A 37 -1.37 -4.65 3.48
N ILE A 38 -0.98 -5.81 2.92
CA ILE A 38 -1.86 -6.98 2.81
C ILE A 38 -2.29 -7.46 4.20
N VAL A 39 -1.36 -7.57 5.14
CA VAL A 39 -1.67 -7.97 6.52
C VAL A 39 -2.67 -7.02 7.15
N ALA A 40 -2.50 -5.71 6.98
CA ALA A 40 -3.46 -4.71 7.48
C ALA A 40 -4.85 -4.90 6.86
N VAL A 41 -4.94 -5.18 5.56
CA VAL A 41 -6.22 -5.46 4.88
C VAL A 41 -6.87 -6.73 5.43
N LEU A 42 -6.11 -7.82 5.59
CA LEU A 42 -6.63 -9.07 6.17
C LEU A 42 -7.07 -8.88 7.62
N LEU A 43 -6.31 -8.12 8.41
CA LEU A 43 -6.66 -7.77 9.79
C LEU A 43 -8.00 -7.03 9.85
N LEU A 44 -8.20 -6.03 8.99
CA LEU A 44 -9.47 -5.29 8.92
C LEU A 44 -10.62 -6.17 8.42
N TYR A 45 -10.35 -7.11 7.51
CA TYR A 45 -11.35 -8.03 6.98
C TYR A 45 -11.85 -9.01 8.07
N TYR A 46 -10.94 -9.62 8.83
CA TYR A 46 -11.29 -10.58 9.88
C TYR A 46 -11.72 -9.91 11.19
N VAL A 47 -11.23 -8.70 11.47
CA VAL A 47 -11.50 -7.94 12.71
C VAL A 47 -12.01 -6.53 12.34
N PRO A 48 -13.25 -6.41 11.82
CA PRO A 48 -13.80 -5.11 11.40
C PRO A 48 -13.94 -4.13 12.57
N GLY A 49 -14.01 -4.65 13.80
CA GLY A 49 -14.05 -3.86 15.03
C GLY A 49 -12.94 -2.82 15.14
N ILE A 50 -11.76 -3.05 14.55
CA ILE A 50 -10.65 -2.09 14.55
C ILE A 50 -11.03 -0.81 13.79
N ALA A 51 -11.71 -0.93 12.66
CA ALA A 51 -12.17 0.21 11.87
C ALA A 51 -13.48 0.80 12.38
N THR A 52 -14.39 -0.04 12.89
CA THR A 52 -15.73 0.40 13.32
C THR A 52 -15.76 0.91 14.76
N TRP A 53 -14.69 0.73 15.55
CA TRP A 53 -14.64 1.19 16.93
C TRP A 53 -14.90 2.70 17.03
N LEU A 54 -14.19 3.53 16.27
CA LEU A 54 -14.38 4.97 16.30
C LEU A 54 -15.81 5.38 15.87
N PRO A 55 -16.33 4.92 14.71
CA PRO A 55 -17.74 5.15 14.33
C PRO A 55 -18.77 4.76 15.39
N GLN A 56 -18.56 3.66 16.11
CA GLN A 56 -19.49 3.20 17.16
C GLN A 56 -19.50 4.11 18.40
N HIS A 57 -18.42 4.86 18.65
CA HIS A 57 -18.30 5.78 19.79
C HIS A 57 -18.64 7.23 19.41
N MET A 58 -18.84 7.53 18.13
CA MET A 58 -19.35 8.82 17.69
C MET A 58 -20.86 8.89 17.94
N THR A 59 -21.25 9.52 19.04
CA THR A 59 -22.64 9.89 19.33
C THR A 59 -22.95 11.17 18.57
N LEU A 60 -23.96 11.14 17.69
CA LEU A 60 -24.58 12.34 17.11
C LEU A 60 -25.51 13.00 18.12
#